data_AF-A0A6V7L3S4-F1
#
_entry.id   AF-A0A6V7L3S4-F1
#
_cell.length_a   1.000
_cell.length_b   1.000
_cell.length_c   1.000
_cell.angle_alpha   90.00
_cell.angle_beta   90.00
_cell.angle_gamma   90.00
#
_symmetry.space_group_name_H-M   'P 1'
#
loop_
_entity.id
_entity.type
_entity.pdbx_description
1 polymer ?
#
loop_
_entity_poly.entity_id
_entity_poly.type
_entity_poly.pdbx_seq_one_letter_code
_entity_poly.pdbx_strand_id
1 'polypeptide(L)'
;NVIYQCRWVDCEYVFSEEQSLVQHISKRHIEPVANHSHGGKRSKDKDREGLSGQDIFTCHWKGCPRGKPFNAKYKLIIHMRVHTGEKPNKCD
;
A
#
# COMPACT_ATOMS: atom_id res chain seq x y z
N ASN A 1 18.08 -19.38 8.24
CA ASN A 1 17.45 -18.05 8.37
C ASN A 1 16.73 -17.69 7.10
N VAL A 2 15.41 -17.59 7.15
CA VAL A 2 14.62 -16.97 6.07
C VAL A 2 14.79 -15.46 6.19
N ILE A 3 15.10 -14.77 5.10
CA ILE A 3 15.20 -13.31 5.04
C ILE A 3 14.10 -12.81 4.11
N TYR A 4 13.34 -11.82 4.57
CA TYR A 4 12.23 -11.21 3.84
C TYR A 4 12.69 -9.88 3.25
N GLN A 5 12.82 -9.82 1.93
CA GLN A 5 13.31 -8.63 1.23
C GLN A 5 12.14 -7.85 0.62
N CYS A 6 12.08 -6.54 0.88
CA CYS A 6 11.21 -5.66 0.13
C CYS A 6 11.77 -5.50 -1.29
N ARG A 7 10.93 -5.73 -2.31
CA ARG A 7 11.31 -5.52 -3.71
C ARG A 7 10.46 -4.43 -4.36
N TRP A 8 9.98 -3.49 -3.56
CA TRP A 8 9.41 -2.26 -4.10
C TRP A 8 10.49 -1.51 -4.87
N VAL A 9 10.12 -0.82 -5.95
CA VAL A 9 11.07 0.02 -6.70
C VAL A 9 11.69 1.04 -5.74
N ASP A 10 13.02 1.16 -5.78
CA ASP A 10 13.83 2.02 -4.89
C ASP A 10 13.75 1.66 -3.38
N CYS A 11 13.47 0.41 -3.04
CA CYS A 11 13.48 -0.08 -1.66
C CYS A 11 14.39 -1.31 -1.51
N GLU A 12 15.38 -1.24 -0.62
CA GLU A 12 16.39 -2.30 -0.41
C GLU A 12 16.33 -2.92 1.00
N TYR A 13 15.28 -2.62 1.77
CA TYR A 13 15.16 -3.10 3.14
C TYR A 13 14.94 -4.62 3.21
N VAL A 14 15.63 -5.23 4.18
CA VAL A 14 15.52 -6.65 4.52
C VAL A 14 15.07 -6.82 5.96
N PHE A 15 14.30 -7.86 6.22
CA PHE A 15 13.70 -8.16 7.51
C PHE A 15 13.93 -9.63 7.89
N SER A 16 14.09 -9.88 9.19
CA SER A 16 14.15 -11.24 9.75
C SER A 16 12.77 -11.87 9.92
N GLU A 17 11.71 -11.07 9.85
CA GLU A 17 10.32 -11.50 10.10
C GLU A 17 9.38 -11.03 8.98
N GLU A 18 8.44 -11.90 8.59
CA GLU A 18 7.42 -11.61 7.57
C GLU A 18 6.55 -10.42 7.95
N GLN A 19 6.08 -10.37 9.21
CA GLN A 19 5.22 -9.29 9.72
C GLN A 19 5.90 -7.91 9.64
N SER A 20 7.21 -7.87 9.85
CA SER A 20 7.99 -6.64 9.74
C SER A 20 8.04 -6.13 8.29
N LEU A 21 8.19 -7.02 7.31
CA LEU A 21 8.09 -6.66 5.89
C LEU A 21 6.68 -6.13 5.53
N VAL A 22 5.62 -6.82 5.98
CA VAL A 22 4.22 -6.42 5.73
C VAL A 22 3.93 -5.03 6.30
N GLN A 23 4.34 -4.79 7.55
CA GLN A 23 4.15 -3.51 8.21
C GLN A 23 4.95 -2.40 7.51
N HIS A 24 6.19 -2.68 7.10
CA HIS A 24 7.01 -1.77 6.33
C HIS A 24 6.34 -1.34 5.03
N ILE A 25 5.85 -2.29 4.21
CA ILE A 25 5.19 -2.00 2.94
C ILE A 25 3.94 -1.15 3.17
N SER A 26 3.13 -1.52 4.17
CA SER A 26 1.91 -0.79 4.48
C SER A 26 2.21 0.66 4.83
N LYS A 27 3.18 0.91 5.72
CA LYS A 27 3.54 2.24 6.23
C LYS A 27 4.32 3.11 5.24
N ARG A 28 5.22 2.52 4.45
CA ARG A 28 6.15 3.27 3.59
C ARG A 28 5.73 3.37 2.13
N HIS A 29 4.93 2.42 1.64
CA HIS A 29 4.59 2.35 0.23
C HIS A 29 3.10 2.52 -0.04
N ILE A 30 2.23 2.19 0.93
CA ILE A 30 0.77 2.19 0.73
C ILE A 30 0.07 3.33 1.46
N GLU A 31 0.54 3.70 2.66
CA GLU A 31 -0.05 4.85 3.33
C GLU A 31 0.15 6.09 2.46
N PRO A 32 -0.93 6.84 2.16
CA PRO A 32 -0.76 8.12 1.52
C PRO A 32 0.17 8.91 2.43
N VAL A 33 1.19 9.53 1.85
CA VAL A 33 1.98 10.55 2.54
C VAL A 33 1.00 11.67 2.81
N ALA A 34 0.22 11.52 3.86
CA ALA A 34 -0.66 12.54 4.36
C ALA A 34 0.32 13.60 4.84
N ASN A 35 0.51 14.62 3.99
CA ASN A 35 0.87 15.94 4.46
C ASN A 35 0.09 16.12 5.76
N HIS A 36 0.82 16.29 6.87
CA HIS A 36 0.26 16.65 8.16
C HIS A 36 -0.40 18.03 8.02
N SER A 37 -1.55 18.09 7.36
CA SER A 37 -2.40 19.24 7.28
C SER A 37 -3.38 19.12 8.45
N HIS A 38 -2.96 19.58 9.62
CA HIS A 38 -3.90 20.01 10.64
C HIS A 38 -4.69 21.20 10.07
N GLY A 39 -5.85 20.95 9.47
CA GLY A 39 -6.77 22.03 9.11
C GLY A 39 -7.68 21.71 7.93
N GLY A 40 -8.98 21.66 8.20
CA GLY A 40 -9.99 21.75 7.14
C GLY A 40 -11.32 21.11 7.52
N LYS A 41 -12.23 21.87 8.13
CA LYS A 41 -13.64 21.52 8.31
C LYS A 41 -14.24 21.05 6.97
N ARG A 42 -15.01 19.96 7.01
CA ARG A 42 -15.90 19.55 5.92
C ARG A 42 -16.97 20.63 5.71
N SER A 43 -16.89 21.37 4.60
CA SER A 43 -18.07 21.97 4.00
C SER A 43 -18.70 20.92 3.07
N LYS A 44 -19.95 20.53 3.39
CA LYS A 44 -20.88 20.10 2.33
C LYS A 44 -21.08 21.31 1.42
N ASP A 45 -21.25 21.09 0.13
CA ASP A 45 -21.41 22.07 -0.95
C ASP A 45 -20.14 22.23 -1.81
N LYS A 46 -20.16 21.57 -2.97
CA LYS A 46 -19.53 21.99 -4.23
C LYS A 46 -19.85 20.98 -5.33
N ASP A 47 -20.81 21.35 -6.14
CA ASP A 47 -20.81 21.37 -7.60
C ASP A 47 -19.91 20.37 -8.35
N ARG A 48 -20.58 19.69 -9.28
CA ARG A 48 -20.09 18.79 -10.31
C ARG A 48 -19.07 19.48 -11.22
N GLU A 49 -17.78 19.31 -10.98
CA GLU A 49 -16.70 19.16 -11.97
C GLU A 49 -15.37 18.79 -11.27
N GLY A 50 -14.79 17.63 -11.61
CA GLY A 50 -13.44 17.24 -11.20
C GLY A 50 -13.35 15.90 -10.44
N LEU A 51 -12.98 14.83 -11.16
CA LEU A 51 -12.49 13.55 -10.61
C LEU A 51 -11.14 13.74 -9.89
N SER A 52 -11.05 14.61 -8.87
CA SER A 52 -9.77 15.05 -8.27
C SER A 52 -9.63 14.73 -6.77
N GLY A 53 -9.96 13.50 -6.36
CA GLY A 53 -9.75 13.10 -4.97
C GLY A 53 -9.81 11.60 -4.66
N GLN A 54 -9.84 10.73 -5.66
CA GLN A 54 -9.66 9.30 -5.39
C GLN A 54 -8.17 9.03 -5.30
N ASP A 55 -7.67 8.75 -4.10
CA ASP A 55 -6.34 8.21 -3.91
C ASP A 55 -6.20 6.97 -4.81
N ILE A 56 -5.34 7.08 -5.82
CA ILE A 56 -5.04 6.00 -6.75
C ILE A 56 -3.89 5.19 -6.13
N PHE A 57 -4.12 3.92 -5.87
CA PHE A 57 -3.14 3.05 -5.21
C PHE A 57 -2.50 2.14 -6.26
N THR A 58 -1.22 2.35 -6.56
CA THR A 58 -0.48 1.56 -7.56
C THR A 58 0.55 0.66 -6.88
N CYS A 59 0.66 -0.59 -7.35
CA CYS A 59 1.73 -1.48 -6.91
C CYS A 59 2.98 -1.19 -7.74
N HIS A 60 4.08 -0.81 -7.09
CA HIS A 60 5.39 -0.64 -7.73
C HIS A 60 6.36 -1.73 -7.30
N TRP A 61 5.86 -2.95 -7.12
CA TRP A 61 6.73 -4.09 -6.84
C TRP A 61 7.49 -4.50 -8.11
N LYS A 62 8.79 -4.77 -7.97
CA LYS A 62 9.66 -5.15 -9.09
C LYS A 62 9.18 -6.45 -9.72
N GLY A 63 8.82 -6.38 -11.01
CA GLY A 63 8.28 -7.51 -11.77
C GLY A 63 6.80 -7.81 -11.49
N CYS A 64 6.05 -6.90 -10.85
CA CYS A 64 4.61 -7.08 -10.72
C CYS A 64 3.94 -7.08 -12.11
N PRO A 65 3.15 -8.10 -12.47
CA PRO A 65 2.47 -8.14 -13.77
C PRO A 65 1.28 -7.16 -13.85
N ARG A 66 0.92 -6.50 -12.73
CA ARG A 66 -0.23 -5.62 -12.64
C ARG A 66 0.17 -4.18 -12.94
N GLY A 67 -0.31 -3.64 -14.07
CA GLY A 67 -0.13 -2.22 -14.42
C GLY A 67 -1.32 -1.31 -14.07
N LYS A 68 -2.47 -1.86 -13.68
CA LYS A 68 -3.68 -1.08 -13.37
C LYS A 68 -3.76 -0.70 -11.90
N PRO A 69 -4.04 0.57 -11.56
CA PRO A 69 -4.17 0.99 -10.19
C PRO A 69 -5.42 0.42 -9.51
N PHE A 70 -5.43 0.49 -8.19
CA PHE A 70 -6.57 0.20 -7.35
C PHE A 70 -7.27 1.50 -6.94
N ASN A 71 -8.60 1.46 -6.91
CA ASN A 71 -9.43 2.56 -6.44
C ASN A 71 -9.66 2.55 -4.92
N ALA A 72 -8.93 1.71 -4.18
CA ALA A 72 -9.02 1.63 -2.72
C ALA A 72 -7.77 1.03 -2.07
N LYS A 73 -7.35 1.58 -0.92
CA LYS A 73 -6.16 1.17 -0.14
C LYS A 73 -6.17 -0.32 0.19
N TYR A 74 -7.27 -0.81 0.74
CA TYR A 74 -7.39 -2.21 1.17
C TYR A 74 -7.18 -3.20 0.01
N LYS A 75 -7.54 -2.82 -1.23
CA LYS A 75 -7.31 -3.67 -2.40
C LYS A 75 -5.82 -3.79 -2.72
N LEU A 76 -5.05 -2.71 -2.58
CA LEU A 76 -3.59 -2.77 -2.72
C LEU A 76 -2.97 -3.59 -1.57
N ILE A 77 -3.43 -3.42 -0.32
CA ILE A 77 -2.94 -4.22 0.82
C ILE A 77 -3.17 -5.72 0.58
N ILE A 78 -4.38 -6.12 0.19
CA ILE A 78 -4.68 -7.51 -0.14
C ILE A 78 -3.81 -7.99 -1.31
N HIS A 79 -3.62 -7.17 -2.34
CA HIS A 79 -2.74 -7.49 -3.45
C HIS A 79 -1.30 -7.76 -2.98
N MET A 80 -0.77 -7.00 -2.02
CA MET A 80 0.60 -7.20 -1.55
C MET A 80 0.87 -8.56 -0.93
N ARG A 81 -0.16 -9.31 -0.52
CA ARG A 81 -0.02 -10.70 -0.05
C ARG A 81 0.60 -11.62 -1.09
N VAL A 82 0.41 -11.35 -2.39
CA VAL A 82 1.05 -12.15 -3.46
C VAL A 82 2.56 -11.95 -3.51
N HIS A 83 3.05 -10.82 -2.98
CA HIS A 83 4.47 -10.47 -2.95
C HIS A 83 5.13 -10.82 -1.63
N THR A 84 4.42 -10.61 -0.51
CA THR A 84 4.92 -10.91 0.85
C THR A 84 4.78 -12.37 1.23
N GLY A 85 3.86 -13.11 0.60
CA GLY A 85 3.55 -14.49 0.96
C GLY A 85 2.73 -14.62 2.25
N GLU A 86 2.27 -13.50 2.83
CA GLU A 86 1.51 -13.47 4.09
C GLU A 86 0.28 -14.39 4.01
N LYS A 87 0.21 -15.35 4.93
CA LYS A 87 -0.92 -16.27 5.10
C LYS A 87 -1.61 -15.99 6.44
N PRO A 88 -2.68 -15.18 6.47
CA PRO A 88 -3.33 -14.80 7.72
C PRO A 88 -4.07 -15.96 8.41
N ASN A 89 -4.36 -17.05 7.69
CA ASN A 89 -5.05 -18.21 8.23
C ASN A 89 -4.12 -19.42 8.20
N LYS A 90 -3.51 -19.75 9.34
CA LYS A 90 -3.02 -21.10 9.57
C LYS A 90 -4.23 -21.92 10.01
N CYS A 91 -4.62 -22.92 9.20
CA CYS A 91 -5.54 -23.93 9.69
C CYS A 91 -4.80 -24.77 10.73
N ASP A 92 -5.46 -25.02 11.87
CA ASP A 92 -5.05 -26.01 12.86
C ASP A 92 -5.16 -27.42 12.25
#